data_AF-A0A838HWM1-F1
#
_entry.id   AF-A0A838HWM1-F1
#
_cell.length_a   1.000
_cell.length_b   1.000
_cell.length_c   1.000
_cell.angle_alpha   90.00
_cell.angle_beta   90.00
_cell.angle_gamma   90.00
#
_symmetry.space_group_name_H-M   'P 1'
#
loop_
_entity.id
_entity.type
_entity.pdbx_description
1 polymer ?
#
loop_
_entity_poly.entity_id
_entity_poly.type
_entity_poly.pdbx_seq_one_letter_code
_entity_poly.pdbx_strand_id
1 'polypeptide(L)'
;MPQKRRAAENAAEKTAVAKKAGAKSAASNKAATGSIAEARRAKAANSAAAGPRQSRLSALHVDVPNVGRIRIIQVKAANVVEHLGGSSATARVLGVARSQPGRWVRGTEAPSAASTKQVVDLDYVLSRLQQLYGPEVAREWLTSPNSYLDGARPLDVLMAEGPSDVIKAIDATIGGAYA
;
A
#
# COMPACT_ATOMS: atom_id res chain seq x y z
N MET A 1 -17.90 50.96 -37.57
CA MET A 1 -17.01 49.86 -38.04
C MET A 1 -16.73 48.92 -36.87
N PRO A 2 -16.87 47.59 -37.04
CA PRO A 2 -17.94 46.86 -36.36
C PRO A 2 -17.46 45.57 -35.65
N GLN A 3 -17.39 45.57 -34.32
CA GLN A 3 -17.15 44.35 -33.51
C GLN A 3 -18.28 44.05 -32.51
N LYS A 4 -19.19 45.00 -32.24
CA LYS A 4 -20.29 44.81 -31.27
C LYS A 4 -21.61 44.26 -31.85
N ARG A 5 -21.71 44.04 -33.17
CA ARG A 5 -22.91 43.43 -33.79
C ARG A 5 -22.90 41.90 -33.86
N ARG A 6 -21.71 41.25 -33.81
CA ARG A 6 -21.58 39.78 -33.92
C ARG A 6 -21.95 39.00 -32.65
N ALA A 7 -21.96 39.65 -31.48
CA ALA A 7 -22.28 38.97 -30.23
C ALA A 7 -23.79 38.78 -30.00
N ALA A 8 -24.64 39.60 -30.63
CA ALA A 8 -26.10 39.50 -30.52
C ALA A 8 -26.71 38.49 -31.52
N GLU A 9 -26.00 38.16 -32.59
CA GLU A 9 -26.47 37.26 -33.65
C GLU A 9 -26.33 35.76 -33.25
N ASN A 10 -25.27 35.41 -32.51
CA ASN A 10 -25.01 34.04 -32.05
C ASN A 10 -25.88 33.57 -30.87
N ALA A 11 -26.70 34.45 -30.27
CA ALA A 11 -27.61 34.09 -29.18
C ALA A 11 -28.99 33.63 -29.69
N ALA A 12 -29.38 34.03 -30.91
CA ALA A 12 -30.65 33.63 -31.52
C ALA A 12 -30.58 32.27 -32.23
N GLU A 13 -29.38 31.79 -32.60
CA GLU A 13 -29.20 30.54 -33.34
C GLU A 13 -29.14 29.29 -32.43
N LYS A 14 -28.82 29.45 -31.14
CA LYS A 14 -28.81 28.33 -30.17
C LYS A 14 -30.18 27.96 -29.61
N THR A 15 -31.18 28.84 -29.68
CA THR A 15 -32.53 28.57 -29.18
C THR A 15 -33.46 27.92 -30.22
N ALA A 16 -33.08 27.89 -31.50
CA ALA A 16 -33.83 27.21 -32.56
C ALA A 16 -33.49 25.71 -32.70
N VAL A 17 -32.30 25.28 -32.28
CA VAL A 17 -31.84 23.87 -32.41
C VAL A 17 -32.37 22.97 -31.28
N ALA A 18 -32.74 23.53 -30.13
CA ALA A 18 -33.24 22.76 -28.98
C ALA A 18 -34.70 22.27 -29.13
N LYS A 19 -35.49 22.81 -30.05
CA LYS A 19 -36.94 22.50 -30.15
C LYS A 19 -37.30 21.42 -31.18
N LYS A 20 -36.35 20.91 -31.97
CA LYS A 20 -36.59 19.88 -33.00
C LYS A 20 -36.12 18.46 -32.62
N ALA A 21 -35.47 18.28 -31.47
CA ALA A 21 -35.04 16.98 -30.96
C ALA A 21 -36.07 16.28 -30.05
N GLY A 22 -37.09 17.00 -29.57
CA GLY A 22 -38.04 16.50 -28.57
C GLY A 22 -39.20 15.64 -29.07
N ALA A 23 -39.39 15.47 -30.38
CA ALA A 23 -40.61 14.84 -30.92
C ALA A 23 -40.41 13.47 -31.59
N LYS A 24 -39.18 12.94 -31.67
CA LYS A 24 -38.89 11.62 -32.29
C LYS A 24 -38.52 10.48 -31.33
N SER A 25 -38.42 10.72 -30.03
CA SER A 25 -38.01 9.70 -29.05
C SER A 25 -39.17 8.89 -28.44
N ALA A 26 -40.43 9.26 -28.67
CA ALA A 26 -41.58 8.64 -28.00
C ALA A 26 -42.17 7.41 -28.75
N ALA A 27 -41.80 7.18 -30.01
CA ALA A 27 -42.38 6.09 -30.82
C ALA A 27 -41.50 4.82 -30.92
N SER A 28 -40.26 4.83 -30.42
CA SER A 28 -39.34 3.69 -30.55
C SER A 28 -39.27 2.78 -29.30
N ASN A 29 -39.97 3.11 -28.21
CA ASN A 29 -39.87 2.36 -26.95
C ASN A 29 -40.93 1.27 -26.74
N LYS A 30 -41.78 0.97 -27.74
CA LYS A 30 -42.84 -0.06 -27.60
C LYS A 30 -42.46 -1.45 -28.15
N ALA A 31 -41.30 -1.59 -28.80
CA ALA A 31 -40.85 -2.86 -29.39
C ALA A 31 -39.80 -3.63 -28.55
N ALA A 32 -39.26 -3.03 -27.48
CA ALA A 32 -38.19 -3.64 -26.66
C ALA A 32 -38.69 -4.43 -25.43
N THR A 33 -40.01 -4.46 -25.17
CA THR A 33 -40.60 -5.12 -23.98
C THR A 33 -40.90 -6.61 -24.17
N GLY A 34 -40.75 -7.16 -25.38
CA GLY A 34 -40.96 -8.60 -25.63
C GLY A 34 -39.75 -9.49 -25.32
N SER A 35 -38.52 -8.96 -25.38
CA SER A 35 -37.29 -9.79 -25.34
C SER A 35 -36.75 -10.07 -23.92
N ILE A 36 -37.13 -9.26 -22.93
CA ILE A 36 -36.63 -9.43 -21.54
C ILE A 36 -37.38 -10.54 -20.79
N ALA A 37 -38.63 -10.85 -21.18
CA ALA A 37 -39.43 -11.91 -20.56
C ALA A 37 -38.96 -13.32 -20.96
N GLU A 38 -38.47 -13.49 -22.19
CA GLU A 38 -38.03 -14.78 -22.71
C GLU A 38 -36.63 -15.18 -22.19
N ALA A 39 -35.73 -14.20 -22.02
CA ALA A 39 -34.43 -14.40 -21.38
C ALA A 39 -34.55 -14.78 -19.88
N ARG A 40 -35.65 -14.43 -19.20
CA ARG A 40 -35.92 -14.85 -17.81
C ARG A 40 -36.49 -16.27 -17.70
N ARG A 41 -37.20 -16.77 -18.73
CA ARG A 41 -37.75 -18.13 -18.75
C ARG A 41 -36.67 -19.20 -18.97
N ALA A 42 -35.65 -18.91 -19.77
CA ALA A 42 -34.51 -19.83 -19.97
C ALA A 42 -33.60 -19.96 -18.72
N LYS A 43 -33.58 -18.93 -17.84
CA LYS A 43 -32.77 -18.97 -16.61
C LYS A 43 -33.43 -19.73 -15.45
N ALA A 44 -34.76 -19.89 -15.47
CA ALA A 44 -35.51 -20.61 -14.44
C ALA A 44 -35.48 -22.15 -14.62
N ALA A 45 -35.23 -22.65 -15.82
CA ALA A 45 -35.17 -24.09 -16.08
C ALA A 45 -33.84 -24.74 -15.61
N ASN A 46 -32.79 -23.95 -15.41
CA ASN A 46 -31.46 -24.47 -15.04
C ASN A 46 -31.19 -24.47 -13.52
N SER A 47 -32.17 -24.12 -12.69
CA SER A 47 -32.05 -24.07 -11.22
C SER A 47 -32.77 -25.21 -10.49
N ALA A 48 -33.34 -26.19 -11.20
CA ALA A 48 -34.18 -27.24 -10.63
C ALA A 48 -33.56 -28.65 -10.62
N ALA A 49 -32.23 -28.77 -10.81
CA ALA A 49 -31.54 -30.06 -10.78
C ALA A 49 -30.15 -29.97 -10.12
N ALA A 50 -30.10 -29.58 -8.84
CA ALA A 50 -28.97 -29.88 -7.96
C ALA A 50 -29.34 -29.63 -6.48
N GLY A 51 -29.94 -30.64 -5.85
CA GLY A 51 -29.93 -30.79 -4.39
C GLY A 51 -28.51 -30.96 -3.83
N PRO A 52 -28.34 -30.94 -2.50
CA PRO A 52 -27.41 -30.06 -1.82
C PRO A 52 -25.97 -30.58 -1.85
N ARG A 53 -25.08 -29.82 -2.50
CA ARG A 53 -23.63 -29.89 -2.26
C ARG A 53 -23.11 -28.50 -1.88
N GLN A 54 -23.76 -27.88 -0.91
CA GLN A 54 -23.08 -26.89 -0.08
C GLN A 54 -22.06 -27.65 0.76
N SER A 55 -20.86 -27.77 0.19
CA SER A 55 -19.65 -28.19 0.88
C SER A 55 -19.61 -27.49 2.23
N ARG A 56 -19.69 -28.29 3.29
CA ARG A 56 -19.69 -27.92 4.71
C ARG A 56 -18.38 -27.27 5.16
N LEU A 57 -17.98 -26.16 4.54
CA LEU A 57 -16.84 -25.33 4.98
C LEU A 57 -17.27 -23.91 5.34
N SER A 58 -18.57 -23.62 5.39
CA SER A 58 -19.08 -22.33 5.89
C SER A 58 -19.12 -22.24 7.41
N ALA A 59 -18.82 -23.33 8.13
CA ALA A 59 -18.78 -23.36 9.61
C ALA A 59 -17.40 -23.02 10.19
N LEU A 60 -16.48 -22.48 9.37
CA LEU A 60 -15.20 -21.92 9.79
C LEU A 60 -15.02 -20.47 9.31
N HIS A 61 -16.12 -19.75 9.06
CA HIS A 61 -16.03 -18.30 9.26
C HIS A 61 -15.92 -18.09 10.77
N VAL A 62 -14.68 -18.20 11.27
CA VAL A 62 -14.30 -17.46 12.46
C VAL A 62 -14.67 -16.03 12.10
N ASP A 63 -15.66 -15.48 12.81
CA ASP A 63 -15.81 -14.05 12.94
C ASP A 63 -14.52 -13.59 13.61
N VAL A 64 -13.45 -13.46 12.83
CA VAL A 64 -12.25 -12.77 13.24
C VAL A 64 -12.81 -11.38 13.44
N PRO A 65 -12.94 -10.91 14.69
CA PRO A 65 -13.35 -9.54 14.87
C PRO A 65 -12.37 -8.71 14.03
N ASN A 66 -12.73 -7.51 13.63
CA ASN A 66 -11.73 -6.56 13.18
C ASN A 66 -10.79 -6.15 14.35
N VAL A 67 -10.29 -7.12 15.13
CA VAL A 67 -8.98 -7.15 15.76
C VAL A 67 -8.04 -6.75 14.65
N GLY A 68 -7.75 -5.45 14.64
CA GLY A 68 -7.20 -4.76 13.50
C GLY A 68 -6.07 -5.57 12.91
N ARG A 69 -6.02 -5.65 11.57
CA ARG A 69 -4.84 -6.10 10.82
C ARG A 69 -3.65 -5.80 11.68
N ILE A 70 -2.94 -6.81 12.21
CA ILE A 70 -1.66 -6.57 12.88
C ILE A 70 -0.97 -5.63 11.92
N ARG A 71 -0.83 -4.35 12.30
CA ARG A 71 -0.22 -3.39 11.39
C ARG A 71 1.24 -3.78 11.54
N ILE A 72 1.68 -4.76 10.75
CA ILE A 72 3.03 -5.33 10.81
C ILE A 72 4.04 -4.19 10.80
N ILE A 73 3.72 -3.11 10.08
CA ILE A 73 4.50 -1.89 10.06
C ILE A 73 4.66 -1.17 11.41
N GLN A 74 3.67 -1.22 12.31
CA GLN A 74 3.78 -0.70 13.68
C GLN A 74 4.79 -1.52 14.49
N VAL A 75 4.71 -2.85 14.40
CA VAL A 75 5.64 -3.75 15.10
C VAL A 75 7.06 -3.54 14.60
N LYS A 76 7.24 -3.46 13.27
CA LYS A 76 8.53 -3.16 12.65
C LYS A 76 9.05 -1.77 13.05
N ALA A 77 8.19 -0.76 13.06
CA ALA A 77 8.56 0.57 13.52
C ALA A 77 8.95 0.58 15.00
N ALA A 78 8.28 -0.21 15.85
CA ALA A 78 8.60 -0.33 17.26
C ALA A 78 9.99 -0.95 17.46
N ASN A 79 10.27 -2.06 16.76
CA ASN A 79 11.58 -2.72 16.78
C ASN A 79 12.69 -1.75 16.33
N VAL A 80 12.50 -1.06 15.21
CA VAL A 80 13.44 -0.04 14.72
C VAL A 80 13.66 1.07 15.76
N VAL A 81 12.59 1.59 16.35
CA VAL A 81 12.66 2.65 17.37
C VAL A 81 13.40 2.18 18.62
N GLU A 82 13.15 0.97 19.08
CA GLU A 82 13.80 0.40 20.27
C GLU A 82 15.31 0.28 20.06
N HIS A 83 15.74 -0.34 18.97
CA HIS A 83 17.15 -0.69 18.79
C HIS A 83 18.02 0.43 18.23
N LEU A 84 17.46 1.40 17.49
CA LEU A 84 18.23 2.58 17.04
C LEU A 84 18.45 3.65 18.11
N GLY A 85 17.90 3.48 19.32
CA GLY A 85 18.04 4.48 20.39
C GLY A 85 16.90 5.51 20.40
N GLY A 86 15.70 5.08 20.05
CA GLY A 86 14.46 5.84 20.21
C GLY A 86 13.97 6.56 18.95
N SER A 87 12.81 7.22 19.09
CA SER A 87 12.14 7.90 17.98
C SER A 87 12.96 9.04 17.38
N SER A 88 13.77 9.72 18.20
CA SER A 88 14.63 10.82 17.75
C SER A 88 15.76 10.35 16.84
N ALA A 89 16.42 9.25 17.21
CA ALA A 89 17.46 8.63 16.38
C ALA A 89 16.88 8.09 15.08
N THR A 90 15.75 7.36 15.19
CA THR A 90 15.01 6.83 14.04
C THR A 90 14.61 7.93 13.05
N ALA A 91 14.09 9.06 13.56
CA ALA A 91 13.71 10.19 12.71
C ALA A 91 14.89 10.78 11.94
N ARG A 92 16.07 10.89 12.58
CA ARG A 92 17.30 11.36 11.93
C ARG A 92 17.76 10.41 10.82
N VAL A 93 17.75 9.11 11.08
CA VAL A 93 18.16 8.09 10.10
C VAL A 93 17.22 8.08 8.90
N LEU A 94 15.92 8.14 9.13
CA LEU A 94 14.91 8.09 8.06
C LEU A 94 14.66 9.43 7.37
N GLY A 95 15.25 10.53 7.85
CA GLY A 95 15.02 11.88 7.29
C GLY A 95 13.59 12.38 7.48
N VAL A 96 12.92 12.01 8.57
CA VAL A 96 11.51 12.35 8.86
C VAL A 96 11.35 13.26 10.08
N ALA A 97 10.15 13.78 10.30
CA ALA A 97 9.86 14.61 11.48
C ALA A 97 10.01 13.81 12.78
N ARG A 98 10.60 14.43 13.83
CA ARG A 98 10.93 13.78 15.11
C ARG A 98 9.74 13.06 15.78
N SER A 99 8.52 13.53 15.56
CA SER A 99 7.31 12.96 16.15
C SER A 99 6.74 11.77 15.37
N GLN A 100 7.10 11.59 14.10
CA GLN A 100 6.50 10.59 13.22
C GLN A 100 6.79 9.15 13.64
N PRO A 101 8.03 8.73 13.96
CA PRO A 101 8.29 7.35 14.38
C PRO A 101 7.46 6.93 15.58
N GLY A 102 7.30 7.82 16.58
CA GLY A 102 6.45 7.55 17.73
C GLY A 102 4.95 7.46 17.38
N ARG A 103 4.47 8.23 16.39
CA ARG A 103 3.09 8.13 15.88
C ARG A 103 2.86 6.86 15.09
N TRP A 104 3.86 6.38 14.35
CA TRP A 104 3.80 5.09 13.66
C TRP A 104 3.72 3.94 14.65
N VAL A 105 4.56 3.93 15.70
CA VAL A 105 4.52 2.93 16.77
C VAL A 105 3.14 2.89 17.44
N ARG A 106 2.55 4.05 17.75
CA ARG A 106 1.19 4.14 18.32
C ARG A 106 0.06 3.86 17.33
N GLY A 107 0.37 3.74 16.04
CA GLY A 107 -0.62 3.55 15.00
C GLY A 107 -1.48 4.76 14.65
N THR A 108 -1.18 5.93 15.22
CA THR A 108 -1.93 7.18 14.99
C THR A 108 -1.61 7.81 13.64
N GLU A 109 -0.55 7.37 12.98
CA GLU A 109 -0.15 7.78 11.64
C GLU A 109 0.42 6.58 10.88
N ALA A 110 0.14 6.47 9.59
CA ALA A 110 0.78 5.48 8.73
C ALA A 110 2.02 6.09 8.05
N PRO A 111 3.16 5.39 8.01
CA PRO A 111 4.33 5.86 7.27
C PRO A 111 4.03 5.99 5.77
N SER A 112 4.77 6.88 5.11
CA SER A 112 4.75 6.98 3.64
C SER A 112 5.23 5.66 3.00
N ALA A 113 5.00 5.47 1.70
CA ALA A 113 5.52 4.29 1.00
C ALA A 113 7.06 4.18 1.08
N ALA A 114 7.76 5.29 0.96
CA ALA A 114 9.22 5.35 1.08
C ALA A 114 9.68 4.99 2.50
N SER A 115 9.08 5.60 3.52
CA SER A 115 9.39 5.31 4.92
C SER A 115 9.01 3.88 5.31
N THR A 116 7.95 3.32 4.72
CA THR A 116 7.55 1.93 4.91
C THR A 116 8.66 0.99 4.43
N LYS A 117 9.19 1.21 3.22
CA LYS A 117 10.32 0.42 2.70
C LYS A 117 11.52 0.52 3.63
N GLN A 118 11.93 1.73 4.01
CA GLN A 118 13.09 1.93 4.89
C GLN A 118 12.91 1.26 6.26
N VAL A 119 11.72 1.36 6.87
CA VAL A 119 11.41 0.69 8.15
C VAL A 119 11.47 -0.83 8.00
N VAL A 120 10.97 -1.39 6.90
CA VAL A 120 11.02 -2.84 6.64
C VAL A 120 12.46 -3.32 6.45
N ASP A 121 13.26 -2.58 5.67
CA ASP A 121 14.66 -2.92 5.40
C ASP A 121 15.49 -2.86 6.70
N LEU A 122 15.28 -1.82 7.51
CA LEU A 122 15.99 -1.58 8.76
C LEU A 122 15.61 -2.59 9.84
N ASP A 123 14.32 -2.90 9.97
CA ASP A 123 13.82 -3.97 10.84
C ASP A 123 14.43 -5.33 10.48
N TYR A 124 14.53 -5.64 9.19
CA TYR A 124 15.11 -6.90 8.73
C TYR A 124 16.60 -7.01 9.10
N VAL A 125 17.39 -5.96 8.82
CA VAL A 125 18.82 -5.91 9.15
C VAL A 125 19.05 -6.00 10.66
N LEU A 126 18.30 -5.23 11.45
CA LEU A 126 18.39 -5.28 12.92
C LEU A 126 18.05 -6.67 13.46
N SER A 127 16.97 -7.29 12.95
CA SER A 127 16.56 -8.63 13.36
C SER A 127 17.61 -9.70 13.05
N ARG A 128 18.40 -9.51 11.98
CA ARG A 128 19.50 -10.42 11.64
C ARG A 128 20.72 -10.21 12.53
N LEU A 129 21.07 -8.95 12.80
CA LEU A 129 22.17 -8.61 13.72
C LEU A 129 21.90 -9.06 15.16
N GLN A 130 20.66 -8.99 15.63
CA GLN A 130 20.27 -9.43 16.97
C GLN A 130 20.40 -10.95 17.19
N GLN A 131 20.43 -11.74 16.12
CA GLN A 131 20.72 -13.18 16.22
C GLN A 131 22.20 -13.44 16.52
N LEU A 132 23.08 -12.46 16.25
CA LEU A 132 24.52 -12.56 16.42
C LEU A 132 25.01 -11.79 17.65
N TYR A 133 24.38 -10.66 17.94
CA TYR A 133 24.86 -9.67 18.89
C TYR A 133 23.75 -9.15 19.80
N GLY A 134 24.14 -8.69 21.00
CA GLY A 134 23.26 -7.89 21.84
C GLY A 134 22.89 -6.55 21.17
N PRO A 135 21.81 -5.88 21.64
CA PRO A 135 21.26 -4.68 21.00
C PRO A 135 22.26 -3.52 20.88
N GLU A 136 23.12 -3.34 21.89
CA GLU A 136 24.15 -2.30 21.88
C GLU A 136 25.20 -2.55 20.80
N VAL A 137 25.72 -3.77 20.72
CA VAL A 137 26.74 -4.19 19.75
C VAL A 137 26.17 -4.19 18.33
N ALA A 138 24.89 -4.59 18.16
CA ALA A 138 24.22 -4.51 16.86
C ALA A 138 24.11 -3.06 16.35
N ARG A 139 23.80 -2.11 17.24
CA ARG A 139 23.78 -0.68 16.90
C ARG A 139 25.19 -0.16 16.58
N GLU A 140 26.17 -0.52 17.39
CA GLU A 140 27.56 -0.13 17.15
C GLU A 140 28.05 -0.63 15.79
N TRP A 141 27.75 -1.89 15.43
CA TRP A 141 28.08 -2.48 14.14
C TRP A 141 27.50 -1.69 12.96
N LEU A 142 26.24 -1.23 13.08
CA LEU A 142 25.60 -0.42 12.04
C LEU A 142 26.23 0.97 11.88
N THR A 143 26.73 1.55 12.97
CA THR A 143 27.29 2.90 12.98
C THR A 143 28.80 2.97 12.84
N SER A 144 29.49 1.83 12.84
CA SER A 144 30.95 1.74 12.74
C SER A 144 31.40 1.45 11.31
N PRO A 145 32.62 1.88 10.92
CA PRO A 145 33.24 1.45 9.67
C PRO A 145 33.28 -0.08 9.55
N ASN A 146 32.89 -0.63 8.40
CA ASN A 146 32.84 -2.07 8.17
C ASN A 146 33.77 -2.50 7.02
N SER A 147 34.64 -3.46 7.28
CA SER A 147 35.62 -3.96 6.30
C SER A 147 35.00 -4.66 5.08
N TYR A 148 33.81 -5.25 5.23
CA TYR A 148 33.09 -5.88 4.11
C TYR A 148 32.36 -4.86 3.23
N LEU A 149 32.34 -3.59 3.63
CA LEU A 149 31.73 -2.47 2.91
C LEU A 149 32.77 -1.38 2.61
N ASP A 150 34.04 -1.77 2.37
CA ASP A 150 35.14 -0.85 2.06
C ASP A 150 35.35 0.28 3.10
N GLY A 151 35.06 -0.01 4.37
CA GLY A 151 35.14 0.97 5.46
C GLY A 151 33.92 1.89 5.58
N ALA A 152 32.92 1.76 4.72
CA ALA A 152 31.65 2.47 4.87
C ALA A 152 30.90 2.00 6.12
N ARG A 153 30.05 2.89 6.66
CA ARG A 153 29.15 2.53 7.75
C ARG A 153 27.95 1.77 7.18
N PRO A 154 27.60 0.58 7.70
CA PRO A 154 26.48 -0.19 7.18
C PRO A 154 25.15 0.57 7.17
N LEU A 155 24.91 1.44 8.16
CA LEU A 155 23.70 2.27 8.20
C LEU A 155 23.60 3.24 7.03
N ASP A 156 24.72 3.81 6.57
CA ASP A 156 24.72 4.74 5.43
C ASP A 156 24.44 3.98 4.13
N VAL A 157 25.11 2.84 3.93
CA VAL A 157 24.89 1.94 2.78
C VAL A 157 23.42 1.49 2.74
N LEU A 158 22.87 1.10 3.90
CA LEU A 158 21.48 0.68 4.01
C LEU A 158 20.49 1.77 3.58
N MET A 159 20.75 3.02 3.95
CA MET A 159 19.87 4.14 3.61
C MET A 159 20.03 4.62 2.16
N ALA A 160 21.24 4.51 1.59
CA ALA A 160 21.55 4.95 0.24
C ALA A 160 21.18 3.91 -0.84
N GLU A 161 21.54 2.65 -0.61
CA GLU A 161 21.53 1.59 -1.63
C GLU A 161 20.54 0.47 -1.29
N GLY A 162 20.10 0.40 -0.03
CA GLY A 162 19.20 -0.63 0.48
C GLY A 162 19.94 -1.78 1.17
N PRO A 163 19.23 -2.85 1.54
CA PRO A 163 19.76 -3.84 2.47
C PRO A 163 20.70 -4.86 1.85
N SER A 164 20.74 -4.99 0.52
CA SER A 164 21.41 -6.11 -0.16
C SER A 164 22.88 -6.27 0.23
N ASP A 165 23.68 -5.21 0.20
CA ASP A 165 25.11 -5.31 0.50
C ASP A 165 25.38 -5.42 2.01
N VAL A 166 24.55 -4.78 2.83
CA VAL A 166 24.61 -4.95 4.30
C VAL A 166 24.30 -6.38 4.70
N ILE A 167 23.34 -7.03 4.05
CA ILE A 167 23.03 -8.46 4.28
C ILE A 167 24.23 -9.33 3.91
N LYS A 168 24.87 -9.08 2.75
CA LYS A 168 26.08 -9.81 2.35
C LYS A 168 27.20 -9.63 3.38
N ALA A 169 27.38 -8.42 3.92
CA ALA A 169 28.36 -8.15 4.96
C ALA A 169 28.06 -8.92 6.27
N ILE A 170 26.78 -9.02 6.66
CA ILE A 170 26.36 -9.85 7.80
C ILE A 170 26.70 -11.33 7.53
N ASP A 171 26.40 -11.82 6.33
CA ASP A 171 26.68 -13.21 5.96
C ASP A 171 28.17 -13.52 5.88
N ALA A 172 28.97 -12.58 5.40
CA ALA A 172 30.43 -12.68 5.40
C ALA A 172 31.00 -12.69 6.82
N THR A 173 30.38 -11.96 7.76
CA THR A 173 30.78 -11.99 9.18
C THR A 173 30.54 -13.37 9.78
N ILE A 174 29.43 -14.02 9.45
CA ILE A 174 29.13 -15.40 9.89
C ILE A 174 30.09 -16.38 9.22
N GLY A 175 30.30 -16.29 7.91
CA GLY A 175 31.20 -17.17 7.17
C GLY A 175 32.66 -17.06 7.58
N GLY A 176 33.11 -15.85 7.93
CA GLY A 176 34.46 -15.59 8.44
C GLY A 176 34.67 -16.02 9.90
N ALA A 177 33.60 -16.23 10.68
CA ALA A 177 33.70 -16.72 12.05
C ALA A 177 34.02 -18.23 12.14
N TYR A 178 33.89 -18.97 11.03
CA TYR A 178 34.18 -20.41 10.94
C TYR A 178 35.48 -20.75 10.18
N ALA A 179 36.22 -19.74 9.72
CA ALA A 179 37.48 -19.90 9.01
C ALA A 179 38.68 -19.68 9.95
#